data_AF-A0A963IKD8-F1
#
_entry.id   AF-A0A963IKD8-F1
#
_cell.length_a   1.000
_cell.length_b   1.000
_cell.length_c   1.000
_cell.angle_alpha   90.00
_cell.angle_beta   90.00
_cell.angle_gamma   90.00
#
_symmetry.space_group_name_H-M   'P 1'
#
loop_
_entity.id
_entity.type
_entity.pdbx_description
1 polymer ?
#
loop_
_entity_poly.entity_id
_entity_poly.type
_entity_poly.pdbx_seq_one_letter_code
_entity_poly.pdbx_strand_id
1 'polypeptide(L)' 'MEQTNFTCRVDADLKKAFLRAAKAKDRPASVLIRDFMRDYVQQSIQGQQTSLPFDYRASERNEAHVDRA' A
#
# COMPACT_ATOMS: atom_id res chain seq x y z
N MET A 1 12.12 23.00 8.22
CA MET A 1 11.72 21.61 7.92
C MET A 1 10.72 21.20 8.99
N GLU A 2 9.44 21.10 8.64
CA GLU A 2 8.41 20.68 9.58
C GLU A 2 8.25 19.16 9.53
N GLN A 3 8.52 18.50 10.65
CA GLN A 3 8.20 17.09 10.81
C GLN A 3 6.80 17.01 11.42
N THR A 4 5.85 16.45 10.68
CA THR A 4 4.47 16.26 11.16
C THR A 4 4.25 14.80 11.54
N ASN A 5 3.48 14.58 12.60
CA ASN A 5 3.10 13.23 13.02
C ASN A 5 1.86 12.80 12.24
N PHE A 6 1.94 11.62 11.63
CA PHE A 6 0.81 11.01 10.93
C PHE A 6 0.39 9.73 11.65
N THR A 7 -0.84 9.72 12.15
CA THR A 7 -1.43 8.57 12.82
C THR A 7 -2.48 7.93 11.90
N CYS A 8 -2.22 6.71 11.43
CA CYS A 8 -3.21 5.92 10.73
C CYS A 8 -3.56 4.65 11.53
N ARG A 9 -4.78 4.16 11.36
CA ARG A 9 -5.20 2.85 11.86
C ARG A 9 -5.14 1.86 10.71
N VAL A 10 -4.56 0.69 10.99
CA VAL A 10 -4.41 -0.43 10.04
C VAL A 10 -4.63 -1.73 10.81
N ASP A 11 -4.95 -2.79 10.09
CA ASP A 11 -5.01 -4.13 10.67
C ASP A 11 -3.69 -4.55 11.31
N ALA A 12 -3.80 -5.27 12.42
CA ALA A 12 -2.64 -5.71 13.21
C ALA A 12 -1.72 -6.64 12.41
N ASP A 13 -2.30 -7.54 11.60
CA ASP A 13 -1.55 -8.45 10.74
C ASP A 13 -0.85 -7.72 9.60
N LEU A 14 -1.52 -6.72 9.00
CA LEU A 14 -0.92 -5.87 7.97
C LEU A 14 0.29 -5.10 8.52
N LYS A 15 0.15 -4.49 9.71
CA LYS A 15 1.27 -3.82 10.39
C LYS A 15 2.44 -4.77 10.62
N LYS A 16 2.17 -5.98 11.11
CA LYS A 16 3.22 -7.00 11.35
C LYS A 16 3.92 -7.41 10.06
N ALA A 17 3.17 -7.68 9.00
CA ALA A 17 3.71 -8.04 7.69
C ALA A 17 4.60 -6.93 7.12
N PHE A 18 4.13 -5.69 7.19
CA PHE A 18 4.88 -4.52 6.74
C PHE A 18 6.19 -4.34 7.52
N LEU A 19 6.15 -4.41 8.86
CA LEU A 19 7.36 -4.29 9.69
C LEU A 19 8.36 -5.42 9.40
N ARG A 20 7.88 -6.63 9.13
CA ARG A 20 8.73 -7.78 8.76
C ARG A 20 9.41 -7.57 7.42
N ALA A 21 8.68 -7.08 6.41
CA ALA A 21 9.22 -6.75 5.10
C ALA A 21 10.22 -5.58 5.16
N ALA A 22 9.91 -4.54 5.95
CA ALA A 22 10.80 -3.40 6.17
C ALA A 22 12.14 -3.84 6.79
N LYS A 23 12.06 -4.71 7.81
CA LYS A 23 13.24 -5.32 8.44
C LYS A 23 14.06 -6.16 7.46
N ALA A 24 13.41 -6.94 6.60
CA ALA A 24 14.10 -7.74 5.58
C ALA A 24 14.85 -6.87 4.55
N LYS A 25 14.37 -5.65 4.29
CA LYS A 25 15.01 -4.68 3.39
C LYS A 25 15.99 -3.74 4.11
N ASP A 26 16.23 -3.92 5.41
CA ASP A 26 17.04 -3.04 6.27
C ASP A 26 16.65 -1.55 6.18
N ARG A 27 15.35 -1.28 5.97
CA ARG A 27 14.83 0.08 5.79
C ARG A 27 13.80 0.38 6.89
N PRO A 28 13.87 1.55 7.55
CA PRO A 28 12.87 1.90 8.55
C PRO A 28 11.51 2.13 7.90
N ALA A 29 10.47 1.63 8.57
CA ALA A 29 9.07 1.74 8.15
C ALA A 29 8.66 3.16 7.73
N SER A 30 9.11 4.18 8.48
CA SER A 30 8.80 5.59 8.21
C SER A 30 9.37 6.11 6.89
N VAL A 31 10.52 5.60 6.45
CA VAL A 31 11.11 5.98 5.16
C VAL A 31 10.33 5.33 4.02
N LEU A 32 9.94 4.06 4.17
CA LEU A 32 9.11 3.37 3.18
C LEU A 32 7.75 4.05 2.99
N ILE A 33 7.09 4.44 4.10
CA ILE A 33 5.82 5.19 4.03
C ILE A 33 6.02 6.55 3.36
N ARG A 34 7.13 7.24 3.64
CA ARG A 34 7.42 8.54 3.01
C ARG A 34 7.64 8.41 1.51
N ASP A 35 8.45 7.44 1.08
CA ASP A 35 8.71 7.18 -0.34
C ASP A 35 7.40 6.81 -1.05
N PHE A 36 6.63 5.90 -0.45
CA PHE A 36 5.32 5.51 -0.95
C PHE A 36 4.35 6.69 -1.08
N MET A 37 4.25 7.56 -0.07
CA MET A 37 3.40 8.76 -0.12
C MET A 37 3.82 9.71 -1.25
N ARG A 38 5.12 9.86 -1.50
CA ARG A 38 5.62 10.71 -2.60
C ARG A 38 5.21 10.15 -3.95
N ASP A 39 5.42 8.86 -4.18
CA ASP A 39 4.99 8.20 -5.42
C ASP A 39 3.48 8.29 -5.61
N TYR A 40 2.70 8.04 -4.56
CA TYR A 40 1.25 8.10 -4.59
C TYR A 40 0.72 9.50 -4.95
N VAL A 41 1.28 10.55 -4.32
CA VAL A 41 0.90 11.95 -4.62
C VAL A 41 1.32 12.35 -6.03
N GLN A 42 2.50 11.93 -6.49
CA GLN A 42 2.93 12.22 -7.86
C GLN A 42 1.99 11.59 -8.89
N GLN A 43 1.55 10.36 -8.66
CA GLN A 43 0.64 9.65 -9.56
C GLN A 43 -0.78 10.25 -9.54
N SER A 44 -1.28 10.64 -8.37
CA SER A 44 -2.63 11.24 -8.25
C SER A 44 -2.73 12.59 -8.95
N ILE A 45 -1.67 13.40 -8.92
CA ILE A 45 -1.62 14.70 -9.62
C ILE A 45 -1.58 14.51 -11.13
N GLN A 46 -0.99 13.42 -11.62
CA GLN A 46 -0.88 13.13 -13.06
C GLN A 46 -2.19 12.59 -13.67
N GLY A 47 -3.26 12.41 -12.89
CA GLY A 47 -4.54 11.87 -13.38
C GLY A 47 -4.44 10.40 -13.81
N GLN A 48 -3.31 9.74 -13.56
CA GLN A 48 -3.13 8.32 -13.82
C GLN A 48 -3.72 7.54 -12.66
N GLN A 49 -4.83 6.86 -12.95
CA GLN A 49 -5.39 5.81 -12.10
C GLN A 49 -4.42 4.62 -12.10
N THR A 50 -3.33 4.74 -11.35
CA THR A 50 -2.37 3.66 -11.18
C THR A 50 -3.03 2.61 -10.31
N SER A 51 -3.18 1.40 -10.85
CA SER A 51 -3.50 0.23 -10.02
C SER A 51 -2.36 0.08 -9.02
N LEU A 52 -2.63 0.38 -7.75
CA LEU A 52 -1.65 0.21 -6.72
C LEU A 52 -1.45 -1.29 -6.50
N PRO A 53 -0.24 -1.76 -6.20
CA PRO A 53 0.02 -3.18 -5.97
C PRO A 53 -0.73 -3.76 -4.74
N PHE A 54 -1.42 -2.91 -3.97
CA PHE A 54 -2.24 -3.26 -2.81
C PHE A 54 -3.71 -2.81 -2.98
N ASP A 55 -4.18 -2.54 -4.21
CA ASP A 55 -5.60 -2.39 -4.50
C ASP A 55 -6.34 -3.70 -4.18
N TYR A 56 -6.80 -3.82 -2.93
CA TYR A 56 -7.52 -4.96 -2.38
C TYR A 56 -8.84 -5.25 -3.13
N ARG A 57 -9.28 -4.34 -4.01
CA ARG A 57 -10.55 -4.45 -4.76
C ARG A 57 -10.47 -5.18 -6.10
N ALA A 58 -9.27 -5.54 -6.58
CA ALA A 58 -9.13 -6.24 -7.86
C ALA A 58 -9.15 -7.77 -7.73
N SER A 59 -8.85 -8.33 -6.55
CA SER A 59 -8.75 -9.77 -6.35
C SER A 59 -10.08 -10.49 -6.10
N GLU A 60 -11.12 -9.82 -5.60
CA GLU A 60 -12.40 -10.49 -5.27
C GLU A 60 -13.43 -10.57 -6.41
N ARG A 61 -13.15 -10.03 -7.61
CA ARG A 61 -14.10 -10.07 -8.73
C ARG A 61 -13.83 -11.10 -9.82
N ASN A 62 -12.78 -11.93 -9.70
CA ASN A 62 -12.45 -12.93 -10.73
C ASN A 62 -12.71 -14.40 -10.33
N GLU A 63 -13.32 -14.66 -9.17
CA GLU A 63 -13.66 -16.02 -8.72
C GLU A 63 -15.15 -16.38 -8.86
N ALA A 64 -15.92 -15.66 -9.68
CA ALA A 64 -17.36 -15.90 -9.85
C ALA A 64 -17.79 -16.38 -11.27
N HIS A 65 -16.86 -16.83 -12.13
CA HIS A 65 -17.22 -17.29 -13.49
C HIS A 65 -16.64 -18.63 -13.93
N VAL A 66 -16.37 -19.55 -13.00
CA VAL A 66 -16.04 -20.94 -13.36
C VAL A 66 -16.99 -21.90 -12.63
N ASP A 67 -18.24 -21.93 -13.07
CA ASP A 67 -19.07 -23.15 -13.03
C ASP A 67 -20.37 -22.93 -13.84
N ARG A 68 -20.28 -22.99 -15.18
CA ARG A 68 -21.39 -23.45 -16.04
C ARG A 68 -20.92 -23.70 -17.47
N ALA A 69 -20.46 -24.91 -17.75
CA ALA A 69 -20.55 -25.56 -19.06
C ALA A 69 -20.44 -27.07 -18.89
#